data_AF-A0A0V0QIS4-F1
#
_entry.id   AF-A0A0V0QIS4-F1
#
_cell.length_a   1.000
_cell.length_b   1.000
_cell.length_c   1.000
_cell.angle_alpha   90.00
_cell.angle_beta   90.00
_cell.angle_gamma   90.00
#
_symmetry.space_group_name_H-M   'P 1'
#
loop_
_entity.id
_entity.type
_entity.pdbx_description
1 polymer ?
#
loop_
_entity_poly.entity_id
_entity_poly.type
_entity_poly.pdbx_seq_one_letter_code
_entity_poly.pdbx_strand_id
1 'polypeptide(L)'
;MGQAFGCGASEAQLNSNLQVVRDDMYKQQERKDQKYNFLQGNTINNINNIQDQPRENIQNQTQFSPQNFQQQMGQSYQQSQNINQSLFNSQVNGDCIYYNNNLNNNNYNNSNNNFNSNNMNQYQQFQQPQQLFNNQNDLQRSQNLNQYEKRKQYLASIVNQAATLTLRVISSASLQKGQMININAQGLQESDRMDKDGNVYFGTVKYEQYQNENGILIDSDKIQNDFILPCVDEETNQKHIGRHFQIYFDEFTHMYNIQDFGLGLGVFLKLVQPILLKQLKIGRSSKNDIFFEEDVLLSKIHCYIQFDFSNYQWYLLDNKSTNGTWIYLQDPLVIESGMIFKCNQTIFQAIVS
;
A
#
# COMPACT_ATOMS: atom_id res chain seq x y z
N MET A 1 -34.19 49.23 34.46
CA MET A 1 -33.35 48.42 35.37
C MET A 1 -32.76 47.29 34.55
N GLY A 2 -31.45 47.28 34.29
CA GLY A 2 -30.78 46.19 33.59
C GLY A 2 -29.88 45.43 34.56
N GLN A 3 -30.08 44.12 34.69
CA GLN A 3 -29.19 43.26 35.47
C GLN A 3 -28.12 42.68 34.55
N ALA A 4 -26.85 42.94 34.84
CA ALA A 4 -25.73 42.32 34.16
C ALA A 4 -25.41 40.98 34.85
N PHE A 5 -25.46 39.88 34.09
CA PHE A 5 -25.04 38.57 34.58
C PHE A 5 -23.51 38.45 34.53
N GLY A 6 -22.86 38.55 35.68
CA GLY A 6 -21.44 38.26 35.82
C GLY A 6 -21.19 36.76 35.86
N CYS A 7 -20.67 36.19 34.78
CA CYS A 7 -20.24 34.80 34.71
C CYS A 7 -18.70 34.74 34.56
N GLY A 8 -18.00 34.85 35.68
CA GLY A 8 -16.55 34.73 35.76
C GLY A 8 -16.16 33.44 36.47
N ALA A 9 -15.92 32.36 35.73
CA ALA A 9 -15.22 31.20 36.29
C ALA A 9 -13.79 31.64 36.64
N SER A 10 -13.37 31.38 37.88
CA SER A 10 -12.04 31.79 38.33
C SER A 10 -10.94 31.07 37.54
N GLU A 11 -9.82 31.74 37.27
CA GLU A 11 -8.68 31.17 36.56
C GLU A 11 -8.15 29.88 37.21
N ALA A 12 -8.29 29.76 38.54
CA ALA A 12 -8.02 28.54 39.30
C ALA A 12 -8.88 27.34 38.87
N GLN A 13 -10.16 27.53 38.54
CA GLN A 13 -11.04 26.45 38.05
C GLN A 13 -10.69 26.02 36.61
N LEU A 14 -10.25 26.96 35.77
CA LEU A 14 -9.75 26.63 34.43
C LEU A 14 -8.46 25.78 34.52
N ASN A 15 -7.54 26.17 35.40
CA ASN A 15 -6.30 25.42 35.62
C ASN A 15 -6.52 24.05 36.26
N SER A 16 -7.48 23.90 37.21
CA SER A 16 -7.82 22.59 37.77
C SER A 16 -8.40 21.65 36.70
N ASN A 17 -9.29 22.16 35.84
CA ASN A 17 -9.89 21.35 34.78
C ASN A 17 -8.85 20.91 33.73
N LEU A 18 -7.91 21.79 33.37
CA LEU A 18 -6.79 21.45 32.47
C LEU A 18 -5.88 20.35 33.05
N GLN A 19 -5.65 20.35 34.37
CA GLN A 19 -4.83 19.30 34.99
C GLN A 19 -5.52 17.94 34.96
N VAL A 20 -6.83 17.87 35.26
CA VAL A 20 -7.61 16.62 35.17
C VAL A 20 -7.56 16.03 33.76
N VAL A 21 -7.70 16.87 32.71
CA VAL A 21 -7.62 16.43 31.32
C VAL A 21 -6.23 15.86 30.97
N ARG A 22 -5.15 16.47 31.47
CA ARG A 22 -3.79 15.93 31.30
C ARG A 22 -3.60 14.59 31.99
N ASP A 23 -4.04 14.47 33.24
CA ASP A 23 -3.87 13.25 34.03
C ASP A 23 -4.66 12.07 33.41
N ASP A 24 -5.84 12.32 32.87
CA ASP A 24 -6.61 11.30 32.14
C ASP A 24 -6.00 10.93 30.79
N MET A 25 -5.36 11.88 30.10
CA MET A 25 -4.61 11.62 28.87
C MET A 25 -3.41 10.70 29.13
N TYR A 26 -2.61 10.97 30.17
CA TYR A 26 -1.50 10.09 30.56
C TYR A 26 -1.97 8.68 30.93
N LYS A 27 -3.06 8.56 31.71
CA LYS A 27 -3.67 7.25 32.04
C LYS A 27 -4.26 6.51 30.83
N GLN A 28 -4.58 7.20 29.74
CA GLN A 28 -4.97 6.54 28.49
C GLN A 28 -3.74 6.03 27.72
N GLN A 29 -2.63 6.76 27.75
CA GLN A 29 -1.38 6.32 27.14
C GLN A 29 -0.79 5.08 27.83
N GLU A 30 -0.67 5.09 29.16
CA GLU A 30 -0.19 3.92 29.91
C GLU A 30 -1.01 2.65 29.63
N ARG A 31 -2.33 2.78 29.45
CA ARG A 31 -3.23 1.66 29.10
C ARG A 31 -3.01 1.15 27.68
N LYS A 32 -2.60 2.00 26.72
CA LYS A 32 -2.20 1.57 25.37
C LYS A 32 -0.87 0.80 25.43
N ASP A 33 0.11 1.33 26.15
CA ASP A 33 1.45 0.74 26.24
C ASP A 33 1.43 -0.61 26.97
N GLN A 34 0.63 -0.74 28.04
CA GLN A 34 0.37 -2.02 28.70
C GLN A 34 -0.30 -3.05 27.77
N LYS A 35 -1.27 -2.63 26.95
CA LYS A 35 -1.93 -3.51 25.97
C LYS A 35 -0.97 -3.96 24.87
N TYR A 36 -0.05 -3.09 24.44
CA TYR A 36 0.99 -3.41 23.46
C TYR A 36 1.99 -4.44 24.02
N ASN A 37 2.50 -4.22 25.23
CA ASN A 37 3.42 -5.15 25.90
C ASN A 37 2.78 -6.52 26.19
N PHE A 38 1.49 -6.57 26.54
CA PHE A 38 0.76 -7.83 26.73
C PHE A 38 0.64 -8.66 25.45
N LEU A 39 0.54 -8.01 24.28
CA LEU A 39 0.50 -8.70 22.99
C LEU A 39 1.86 -9.28 22.58
N GLN A 40 2.97 -8.65 22.95
CA GLN A 40 4.32 -9.19 22.67
C GLN A 40 4.73 -10.31 23.65
N GLY A 41 4.36 -10.22 24.93
CA GLY A 41 4.81 -11.15 25.96
C GLY A 41 4.30 -12.59 25.84
N ASN A 42 3.16 -12.81 25.17
CA ASN A 42 2.51 -14.13 25.09
C ASN A 42 3.09 -15.07 24.03
N THR A 43 4.03 -14.62 23.20
CA THR A 43 4.53 -15.39 22.02
C THR A 43 5.78 -16.22 22.31
N ILE A 44 6.44 -16.03 23.46
CA ILE A 44 7.82 -16.55 23.70
C ILE A 44 7.87 -17.82 24.57
N ASN A 45 6.87 -18.08 25.43
CA ASN A 45 6.94 -19.13 26.46
C ASN A 45 6.15 -20.41 26.12
N ASN A 46 6.46 -21.10 25.01
CA ASN A 46 5.96 -22.48 24.79
C ASN A 46 6.72 -23.33 23.75
N ILE A 47 8.06 -23.35 23.79
CA ILE A 47 8.87 -24.39 23.12
C ILE A 47 9.97 -24.86 24.07
N ASN A 48 9.70 -25.93 24.83
CA ASN A 48 10.69 -26.83 25.44
C ASN A 48 9.98 -27.97 26.20
N ASN A 49 9.79 -29.12 25.56
CA ASN A 49 9.74 -30.48 26.14
C ASN A 49 9.13 -31.48 25.13
N ILE A 50 9.97 -32.14 24.34
CA ILE A 50 9.67 -33.45 23.73
C ILE A 50 10.92 -34.31 23.91
N GLN A 51 10.76 -35.46 24.60
CA GLN A 51 11.83 -36.42 24.85
C GLN A 51 12.03 -37.36 23.66
N ASP A 52 13.26 -37.87 23.53
CA ASP A 52 13.67 -38.77 22.45
C ASP A 52 12.97 -40.14 22.45
N GLN A 53 12.62 -40.60 21.25
CA GLN A 53 12.35 -42.00 20.91
C GLN A 53 13.00 -42.29 19.54
N PRO A 54 13.59 -43.48 19.33
CA PRO A 54 14.37 -43.77 18.12
C PRO A 54 13.47 -43.95 16.89
N ARG A 55 13.92 -43.44 15.74
CA ARG A 55 13.25 -43.63 14.44
C ARG A 55 13.84 -44.78 13.65
N GLU A 56 12.97 -45.65 13.15
CA GLU A 56 13.31 -46.60 12.08
C GLU A 56 13.33 -45.91 10.70
N ASN A 57 14.00 -46.56 9.75
CA ASN A 57 14.22 -46.05 8.38
C ASN A 57 12.93 -46.00 7.56
N ILE A 58 12.60 -44.84 6.98
CA ILE A 58 11.63 -44.71 5.88
C ILE A 58 12.25 -43.89 4.74
N GLN A 59 11.93 -44.30 3.51
CA GLN A 59 12.58 -43.86 2.26
C GLN A 59 12.24 -42.42 1.85
N ASN A 60 13.15 -41.82 1.09
CA ASN A 60 13.09 -40.42 0.66
C ASN A 60 11.86 -40.09 -0.21
N GLN A 61 10.98 -39.24 0.31
CA GLN A 61 10.17 -38.31 -0.51
C GLN A 61 10.54 -36.88 -0.14
N THR A 62 11.08 -36.12 -1.09
CA THR A 62 11.41 -34.71 -0.93
C THR A 62 10.15 -33.86 -0.91
N GLN A 63 9.56 -33.67 0.27
CA GLN A 63 8.53 -32.65 0.49
C GLN A 63 9.20 -31.26 0.52
N PHE A 64 8.86 -30.40 -0.45
CA PHE A 64 9.19 -28.98 -0.41
C PHE A 64 8.34 -28.27 0.65
N SER A 65 8.98 -27.65 1.65
CA SER A 65 8.28 -26.84 2.65
C SER A 65 7.99 -25.43 2.11
N PRO A 66 6.78 -24.86 2.31
CA PRO A 66 6.44 -23.52 1.83
C PRO A 66 7.32 -22.37 2.39
N GLN A 67 7.98 -22.56 3.53
CA GLN A 67 8.84 -21.54 4.15
C GLN A 67 10.07 -21.20 3.30
N ASN A 68 10.72 -22.18 2.67
CA ASN A 68 11.90 -21.94 1.83
C ASN A 68 11.55 -21.14 0.55
N PHE A 69 10.32 -21.26 0.06
CA PHE A 69 9.84 -20.55 -1.12
C PHE A 69 9.70 -19.04 -0.89
N GLN A 70 9.26 -18.61 0.30
CA GLN A 70 9.08 -17.19 0.62
C GLN A 70 10.40 -16.42 0.70
N GLN A 71 11.44 -17.00 1.31
CA GLN A 71 12.77 -16.37 1.36
C GLN A 71 13.42 -16.26 -0.03
N GLN A 72 13.33 -17.30 -0.86
CA GLN A 72 13.97 -17.29 -2.19
C GLN A 72 13.31 -16.29 -3.17
N MET A 73 11.99 -16.11 -3.11
CA MET A 73 11.28 -15.11 -3.93
C MET A 73 11.57 -13.66 -3.49
N GLY A 74 12.02 -13.42 -2.26
CA GLY A 74 12.49 -12.10 -1.82
C GLY A 74 13.85 -11.74 -2.45
N GLN A 75 14.74 -12.73 -2.57
CA GLN A 75 16.09 -12.56 -3.13
C GLN A 75 16.07 -12.31 -4.65
N SER A 76 15.20 -12.99 -5.41
CA SER A 76 15.09 -12.76 -6.86
C SER A 76 14.54 -11.38 -7.22
N TYR A 77 13.66 -10.80 -6.38
CA TYR A 77 13.17 -9.43 -6.56
C TYR A 77 14.27 -8.37 -6.31
N GLN A 78 15.17 -8.60 -5.36
CA GLN A 78 16.33 -7.72 -5.16
C GLN A 78 17.30 -7.76 -6.35
N GLN A 79 17.41 -8.88 -7.07
CA GLN A 79 18.21 -8.96 -8.29
C GLN A 79 17.57 -8.22 -9.48
N SER A 80 16.25 -8.28 -9.67
CA SER A 80 15.60 -7.60 -10.80
C SER A 80 15.64 -6.07 -10.69
N GLN A 81 15.63 -5.52 -9.47
CA GLN A 81 15.79 -4.07 -9.25
C GLN A 81 17.18 -3.53 -9.70
N ASN A 82 18.25 -4.31 -9.52
CA ASN A 82 19.59 -3.95 -10.01
C ASN A 82 19.68 -3.94 -11.54
N ILE A 83 18.94 -4.83 -12.23
CA ILE A 83 18.93 -4.90 -13.69
C ILE A 83 18.23 -3.66 -14.27
N ASN A 84 17.07 -3.28 -13.73
CA ASN A 84 16.30 -2.13 -14.21
C ASN A 84 17.02 -0.78 -14.03
N GLN A 85 17.84 -0.62 -12.98
CA GLN A 85 18.68 0.59 -12.83
C GLN A 85 19.78 0.69 -13.89
N SER A 86 20.27 -0.43 -14.45
CA SER A 86 21.32 -0.41 -15.48
C SER A 86 20.78 -0.11 -16.89
N LEU A 87 19.52 -0.48 -17.18
CA LEU A 87 18.90 -0.25 -18.48
C LEU A 87 18.44 1.20 -18.72
N PHE A 88 18.22 1.99 -17.66
CA PHE A 88 17.72 3.38 -17.78
C PHE A 88 18.75 4.41 -18.27
N ASN A 89 20.02 4.03 -18.46
CA ASN A 89 21.09 4.90 -18.95
C ASN A 89 21.39 4.71 -20.46
N SER A 90 20.53 4.02 -21.21
CA SER A 90 20.76 3.69 -22.62
C SER A 90 19.64 4.18 -23.56
N GLN A 91 20.04 5.13 -24.42
CA GLN A 91 19.38 5.57 -25.66
C GLN A 91 18.20 6.56 -25.57
N VAL A 92 18.32 7.59 -26.40
CA VAL A 92 17.44 8.74 -26.61
C VAL A 92 16.98 8.73 -28.07
N ASN A 93 15.81 9.33 -28.33
CA ASN A 93 15.12 9.56 -29.62
C ASN A 93 14.09 8.49 -30.03
N GLY A 94 12.82 8.91 -30.08
CA GLY A 94 11.68 8.16 -30.60
C GLY A 94 10.36 8.78 -30.15
N ASP A 95 9.81 9.70 -30.94
CA ASP A 95 8.58 10.43 -30.58
C ASP A 95 7.36 9.49 -30.49
N CYS A 96 6.58 9.64 -29.42
CA CYS A 96 5.22 9.09 -29.31
C CYS A 96 4.31 10.11 -28.60
N ILE A 97 3.27 10.55 -29.31
CA ILE A 97 2.29 11.52 -28.82
C ILE A 97 1.26 10.78 -27.93
N TYR A 98 1.13 11.20 -26.68
CA TYR A 98 0.04 10.78 -25.79
C TYR A 98 -0.74 11.98 -25.24
N TYR A 99 -2.04 11.78 -25.04
CA TYR A 99 -2.95 12.79 -24.51
C TYR A 99 -2.62 13.11 -23.04
N ASN A 100 -2.61 14.41 -22.74
CA ASN A 100 -2.12 14.96 -21.48
C ASN A 100 -3.28 15.22 -20.50
N ASN A 101 -3.27 14.58 -19.33
CA ASN A 101 -4.10 14.95 -18.19
C ASN A 101 -3.20 15.52 -17.09
N ASN A 102 -3.52 16.74 -16.63
CA ASN A 102 -2.60 17.57 -15.85
C ASN A 102 -2.20 16.95 -14.50
N LEU A 103 -0.90 16.65 -14.36
CA LEU A 103 -0.22 16.53 -13.07
C LEU A 103 0.82 17.65 -12.96
N ASN A 104 0.52 18.66 -12.14
CA ASN A 104 1.42 19.79 -11.88
C ASN A 104 2.56 19.36 -10.94
N ASN A 105 3.73 19.02 -11.51
CA ASN A 105 4.97 18.88 -10.76
C ASN A 105 5.78 20.19 -10.78
N ASN A 106 5.83 20.88 -9.65
CA ASN A 106 6.71 22.04 -9.45
C ASN A 106 8.14 21.61 -9.12
N ASN A 107 8.97 21.38 -10.14
CA ASN A 107 10.42 21.21 -9.97
C ASN A 107 11.13 22.57 -9.89
N TYR A 108 11.64 22.93 -8.71
CA TYR A 108 12.58 24.04 -8.54
C TYR A 108 14.01 23.57 -8.83
N ASN A 109 14.49 23.80 -10.06
CA ASN A 109 15.91 23.67 -10.39
C ASN A 109 16.65 24.97 -10.02
N ASN A 110 17.58 24.87 -9.06
CA ASN A 110 18.34 26.00 -8.55
C ASN A 110 19.70 26.10 -9.24
N SER A 111 19.76 26.77 -10.40
CA SER A 111 20.99 26.95 -11.17
C SER A 111 21.75 28.21 -10.74
N ASN A 112 22.81 28.03 -9.95
CA ASN A 112 23.77 29.08 -9.63
C ASN A 112 24.47 29.59 -10.91
N ASN A 113 24.44 30.90 -11.14
CA ASN A 113 25.41 31.57 -12.01
C ASN A 113 25.81 32.92 -11.38
N ASN A 114 27.08 33.03 -11.04
CA ASN A 114 27.70 34.30 -10.64
C ASN A 114 27.78 35.23 -11.85
N PHE A 115 27.18 36.41 -11.77
CA PHE A 115 27.67 37.56 -12.53
C PHE A 115 27.69 38.82 -11.67
N ASN A 116 28.80 39.54 -11.80
CA ASN A 116 29.19 40.65 -10.93
C ASN A 116 29.06 41.95 -11.73
N SER A 117 28.20 42.88 -11.29
CA SER A 117 28.16 44.23 -11.85
C SER A 117 27.56 45.25 -10.87
N ASN A 118 28.39 46.22 -10.49
CA ASN A 118 27.92 47.44 -9.84
C ASN A 118 27.03 48.23 -10.81
N ASN A 119 25.83 48.63 -10.39
CA ASN A 119 25.30 49.93 -10.78
C ASN A 119 24.23 50.43 -9.80
N MET A 120 24.48 51.62 -9.25
CA MET A 120 23.56 52.38 -8.42
C MET A 120 22.61 53.15 -9.35
N ASN A 121 21.30 52.94 -9.25
CA ASN A 121 20.29 53.95 -9.64
C ASN A 121 18.91 53.65 -9.06
N GLN A 122 18.15 54.73 -8.81
CA GLN A 122 16.84 54.70 -8.18
C GLN A 122 15.78 54.01 -9.06
N TYR A 123 15.10 53.00 -8.53
CA TYR A 123 13.78 52.59 -8.99
C TYR A 123 12.79 52.71 -7.83
N GLN A 124 11.68 53.42 -8.08
CA GLN A 124 10.59 53.57 -7.11
C GLN A 124 9.91 52.22 -6.89
N GLN A 125 9.65 51.87 -5.63
CA GLN A 125 8.91 50.66 -5.27
C GLN A 125 7.46 50.74 -5.75
N PHE A 126 7.16 50.15 -6.91
CA PHE A 126 5.81 49.67 -7.18
C PHE A 126 5.59 48.36 -6.43
N GLN A 127 4.95 48.44 -5.27
CA GLN A 127 4.44 47.26 -4.57
C GLN A 127 3.30 46.67 -5.41
N GLN A 128 3.58 45.63 -6.20
CA GLN A 128 2.52 44.87 -6.86
C GLN A 128 1.74 44.05 -5.82
N PRO A 129 0.40 44.00 -5.90
CA PRO A 129 -0.43 43.32 -4.90
C PRO A 129 -0.34 41.80 -5.05
N GLN A 130 0.59 41.15 -4.35
CA GLN A 130 0.70 39.68 -4.31
C GLN A 130 -0.46 38.96 -3.58
N GLN A 131 -1.44 39.70 -3.06
CA GLN A 131 -2.56 39.13 -2.29
C GLN A 131 -3.63 38.40 -3.13
N LEU A 132 -3.54 38.41 -4.47
CA LEU A 132 -4.55 37.80 -5.35
C LEU A 132 -4.35 36.30 -5.63
N PHE A 133 -3.14 35.76 -5.50
CA PHE A 133 -2.85 34.36 -5.86
C PHE A 133 -3.30 33.33 -4.81
N ASN A 134 -3.36 33.69 -3.52
CA ASN A 134 -3.72 32.74 -2.47
C ASN A 134 -5.20 32.30 -2.54
N ASN A 135 -6.10 33.21 -2.92
CA ASN A 135 -7.55 32.97 -2.92
C ASN A 135 -8.02 31.86 -3.88
N GLN A 136 -7.26 31.54 -4.93
CA GLN A 136 -7.65 30.49 -5.89
C GLN A 136 -7.45 29.08 -5.31
N ASN A 137 -6.38 28.87 -4.54
CA ASN A 137 -6.06 27.57 -3.93
C ASN A 137 -7.08 27.21 -2.83
N ASP A 138 -7.49 28.20 -2.01
CA ASP A 138 -8.48 27.99 -0.95
C ASP A 138 -9.85 27.62 -1.52
N LEU A 139 -10.27 28.24 -2.63
CA LEU A 139 -11.53 27.89 -3.30
C LEU A 139 -11.51 26.44 -3.80
N GLN A 140 -10.44 26.01 -4.49
CA GLN A 140 -10.30 24.62 -4.94
C GLN A 140 -10.30 23.63 -3.76
N ARG A 141 -9.58 23.95 -2.68
CA ARG A 141 -9.56 23.13 -1.46
C ARG A 141 -10.96 23.00 -0.84
N SER A 142 -11.75 24.08 -0.80
CA SER A 142 -13.13 24.05 -0.28
C SER A 142 -14.07 23.19 -1.13
N GLN A 143 -13.90 23.20 -2.47
CA GLN A 143 -14.69 22.38 -3.39
C GLN A 143 -14.37 20.89 -3.22
N ASN A 144 -13.09 20.54 -3.08
CA ASN A 144 -12.65 19.16 -2.86
C ASN A 144 -13.15 18.61 -1.51
N LEU A 145 -13.11 19.43 -0.43
CA LEU A 145 -13.69 19.07 0.88
C LEU A 145 -15.20 18.81 0.78
N ASN A 146 -15.93 19.62 0.01
CA ASN A 146 -17.37 19.44 -0.20
C ASN A 146 -17.68 18.14 -0.96
N GLN A 147 -16.88 17.78 -1.97
CA GLN A 147 -17.00 16.51 -2.71
C GLN A 147 -16.68 15.31 -1.81
N TYR A 148 -15.64 15.39 -0.97
CA TYR A 148 -15.25 14.34 -0.04
C TYR A 148 -16.37 14.01 0.98
N GLU A 149 -16.98 15.02 1.59
CA GLU A 149 -18.09 14.80 2.52
C GLU A 149 -19.36 14.30 1.83
N LYS A 150 -19.66 14.74 0.60
CA LYS A 150 -20.73 14.17 -0.23
C LYS A 150 -20.51 12.69 -0.52
N ARG A 151 -19.28 12.30 -0.89
CA ARG A 151 -18.89 10.90 -1.11
C ARG A 151 -19.14 10.07 0.16
N LYS A 152 -18.67 10.52 1.32
CA LYS A 152 -18.88 9.83 2.61
C LYS A 152 -20.37 9.65 2.95
N GLN A 153 -21.19 10.68 2.75
CA GLN A 153 -22.64 10.62 2.94
C GLN A 153 -23.31 9.62 1.99
N TYR A 154 -22.92 9.63 0.71
CA TYR A 154 -23.41 8.68 -0.29
C TYR A 154 -23.05 7.24 0.09
N LEU A 155 -21.78 6.95 0.38
CA LEU A 155 -21.31 5.62 0.76
C LEU A 155 -22.01 5.11 2.03
N ALA A 156 -22.27 5.99 3.02
CA ALA A 156 -23.07 5.65 4.19
C ALA A 156 -24.51 5.24 3.85
N SER A 157 -25.13 5.83 2.83
CA SER A 157 -26.50 5.50 2.42
C SER A 157 -26.61 4.15 1.69
N ILE A 158 -25.55 3.71 1.00
CA ILE A 158 -25.52 2.45 0.24
C ILE A 158 -24.83 1.30 0.97
N VAL A 159 -24.21 1.51 2.14
CA VAL A 159 -23.33 0.53 2.80
C VAL A 159 -23.99 -0.84 3.09
N ASN A 160 -25.30 -0.86 3.31
CA ASN A 160 -26.07 -2.09 3.58
C ASN A 160 -26.63 -2.76 2.31
N GLN A 161 -26.43 -2.15 1.13
CA GLN A 161 -26.93 -2.60 -0.18
C GLN A 161 -25.78 -2.96 -1.13
N ALA A 162 -24.63 -2.30 -0.98
CA ALA A 162 -23.42 -2.59 -1.73
C ALA A 162 -22.80 -3.93 -1.32
N ALA A 163 -22.16 -4.61 -2.27
CA ALA A 163 -21.42 -5.83 -2.00
C ALA A 163 -20.32 -5.61 -0.95
N THR A 164 -20.02 -6.63 -0.16
CA THR A 164 -18.90 -6.65 0.79
C THR A 164 -17.74 -7.44 0.19
N LEU A 165 -16.53 -6.91 0.29
CA LEU A 165 -15.30 -7.60 -0.07
C LEU A 165 -14.65 -8.17 1.19
N THR A 166 -14.40 -9.46 1.20
CA THR A 166 -13.62 -10.13 2.24
C THR A 166 -12.31 -10.64 1.66
N LEU A 167 -11.18 -10.21 2.24
CA LEU A 167 -9.87 -10.78 1.93
C LEU A 167 -9.53 -11.88 2.93
N ARG A 168 -9.29 -13.09 2.44
CA ARG A 168 -8.79 -14.21 3.24
C ARG A 168 -7.28 -14.35 3.10
N VAL A 169 -6.54 -14.33 4.20
CA VAL A 169 -5.10 -14.62 4.22
C VAL A 169 -4.88 -16.11 3.91
N ILE A 170 -4.30 -16.42 2.74
CA ILE A 170 -4.00 -17.79 2.32
C ILE A 170 -2.64 -18.25 2.86
N SER A 171 -1.68 -17.34 2.86
CA SER A 171 -0.32 -17.53 3.37
C SER A 171 0.28 -16.17 3.69
N SER A 172 1.00 -16.07 4.80
CA SER A 172 1.78 -14.91 5.21
C SER A 172 2.94 -15.41 6.09
N ALA A 173 4.00 -14.63 6.20
CA ALA A 173 5.06 -14.91 7.18
C ALA A 173 4.62 -14.60 8.62
N SER A 174 3.63 -13.72 8.78
CA SER A 174 3.35 -13.02 10.04
C SER A 174 1.85 -12.82 10.34
N LEU A 175 0.98 -12.79 9.32
CA LEU A 175 -0.48 -12.81 9.50
C LEU A 175 -1.01 -14.24 9.65
N GLN A 176 -2.08 -14.42 10.42
CA GLN A 176 -2.66 -15.74 10.66
C GLN A 176 -3.32 -16.29 9.38
N LYS A 177 -2.95 -17.52 8.99
CA LYS A 177 -3.60 -18.21 7.87
C LYS A 177 -5.10 -18.39 8.17
N GLY A 178 -5.94 -17.96 7.24
CA GLY A 178 -7.40 -17.96 7.38
C GLY A 178 -7.97 -16.69 8.02
N GLN A 179 -7.14 -15.73 8.43
CA GLN A 179 -7.61 -14.41 8.87
C GLN A 179 -8.45 -13.75 7.77
N MET A 180 -9.58 -13.17 8.17
CA MET A 180 -10.55 -12.52 7.29
C MET A 180 -10.48 -11.01 7.52
N ILE A 181 -10.41 -10.23 6.45
CA ILE A 181 -10.35 -8.76 6.48
C ILE A 181 -11.57 -8.26 5.69
N ASN A 182 -12.53 -7.66 6.40
CA ASN A 182 -13.85 -7.32 5.84
C ASN A 182 -13.94 -5.84 5.46
N ILE A 183 -14.20 -5.58 4.19
CA ILE A 183 -14.27 -4.25 3.57
C ILE A 183 -15.68 -4.07 3.02
N ASN A 184 -16.35 -2.98 3.39
CA ASN A 184 -17.63 -2.56 2.82
C ASN A 184 -17.46 -1.28 1.98
N ALA A 185 -18.55 -0.74 1.44
CA ALA A 185 -18.50 0.47 0.61
C ALA A 185 -17.94 1.72 1.34
N GLN A 186 -17.89 1.74 2.67
CA GLN A 186 -17.24 2.81 3.44
C GLN A 186 -15.76 2.54 3.74
N GLY A 187 -15.25 1.35 3.45
CA GLY A 187 -13.88 0.92 3.71
C GLY A 187 -13.79 -0.25 4.70
N LEU A 188 -12.66 -0.39 5.39
CA LEU A 188 -12.42 -1.47 6.34
C LEU A 188 -13.33 -1.30 7.57
N GLN A 189 -14.03 -2.37 7.95
CA GLN A 189 -15.04 -2.34 9.02
C GLN A 189 -14.42 -1.92 10.36
N GLU A 190 -13.30 -2.54 10.74
CA GLU A 190 -12.56 -2.32 12.00
C GLU A 190 -11.38 -1.34 11.86
N SER A 191 -11.42 -0.41 10.89
CA SER A 191 -10.35 0.57 10.70
C SER A 191 -10.30 1.63 11.80
N ASP A 192 -9.12 1.83 12.38
CA ASP A 192 -8.82 2.95 13.28
C ASP A 192 -8.76 4.32 12.56
N ARG A 193 -8.68 4.35 11.23
CA ARG A 193 -8.55 5.60 10.44
C ARG A 193 -9.82 6.45 10.47
N MET A 194 -10.98 5.86 10.73
CA MET A 194 -12.30 6.51 10.90
C MET A 194 -12.83 7.38 9.73
N ASP A 195 -12.08 7.56 8.64
CA ASP A 195 -12.46 8.41 7.51
C ASP A 195 -13.76 8.00 6.80
N LYS A 196 -13.99 6.68 6.68
CA LYS A 196 -15.20 6.06 6.07
C LYS A 196 -15.53 6.56 4.64
N ASP A 197 -14.48 6.80 3.85
CA ASP A 197 -14.51 7.36 2.49
C ASP A 197 -14.51 6.33 1.35
N GLY A 198 -14.64 5.04 1.70
CA GLY A 198 -14.61 3.94 0.73
C GLY A 198 -13.20 3.54 0.28
N ASN A 199 -12.16 4.12 0.88
CA ASN A 199 -10.76 3.79 0.62
C ASN A 199 -10.19 2.97 1.77
N VAL A 200 -9.39 1.96 1.45
CA VAL A 200 -8.68 1.11 2.42
C VAL A 200 -7.21 1.05 2.03
N TYR A 201 -6.36 1.64 2.87
CA TYR A 201 -4.92 1.69 2.65
C TYR A 201 -4.21 0.55 3.39
N PHE A 202 -3.35 -0.17 2.66
CA PHE A 202 -2.50 -1.23 3.19
C PHE A 202 -1.04 -0.79 3.14
N GLY A 203 -0.30 -0.96 4.23
CA GLY A 203 1.08 -0.50 4.31
C GLY A 203 1.77 -0.88 5.62
N THR A 204 3.00 -0.41 5.83
CA THR A 204 3.90 -0.87 6.92
C THR A 204 3.81 -0.06 8.21
N VAL A 205 3.53 1.24 8.10
CA VAL A 205 3.51 2.17 9.24
C VAL A 205 2.08 2.67 9.46
N LYS A 206 1.66 2.74 10.72
CA LYS A 206 0.29 3.14 11.07
C LYS A 206 0.07 4.65 11.01
N TYR A 207 1.07 5.42 11.44
CA TYR A 207 1.00 6.86 11.60
C TYR A 207 1.79 7.57 10.49
N GLU A 208 1.28 8.72 10.03
CA GLU A 208 2.02 9.55 9.08
C GLU A 208 3.23 10.16 9.78
N GLN A 209 4.43 9.93 9.24
CA GLN A 209 5.69 10.40 9.79
C GLN A 209 6.16 11.68 9.10
N TYR A 210 6.70 12.62 9.89
CA TYR A 210 7.30 13.85 9.39
C TYR A 210 8.68 14.07 10.03
N GLN A 211 9.59 14.69 9.30
CA GLN A 211 10.87 15.14 9.85
C GLN A 211 10.67 16.45 10.60
N ASN A 212 11.18 16.54 11.83
CA ASN A 212 11.28 17.80 12.55
C ASN A 212 12.46 18.65 12.03
N GLU A 213 12.66 19.83 12.61
CA GLU A 213 13.75 20.76 12.26
C GLU A 213 15.16 20.16 12.37
N ASN A 214 15.31 19.07 13.14
CA ASN A 214 16.57 18.34 13.34
C ASN A 214 16.70 17.09 12.44
N GLY A 215 15.77 16.87 11.50
CA GLY A 215 15.73 15.69 10.61
C GLY A 215 15.26 14.39 11.28
N ILE A 216 14.81 14.44 12.54
CA ILE A 216 14.29 13.27 13.26
C ILE A 216 12.86 13.00 12.84
N LEU A 217 12.55 11.76 12.48
CA LEU A 217 11.18 11.32 12.19
C LEU A 217 10.35 11.28 13.47
N ILE A 218 9.19 11.92 13.43
CA ILE A 218 8.17 11.91 14.49
C ILE A 218 6.87 11.37 13.91
N ASP A 219 6.21 10.45 14.62
CA ASP A 219 4.86 9.99 14.31
C ASP A 219 3.84 11.11 14.59
N SER A 220 2.94 11.39 13.65
CA SER A 220 1.77 12.24 13.89
C SER A 220 0.59 11.43 14.46
N ASP A 221 -0.39 12.11 15.06
CA ASP A 221 -1.64 11.46 15.49
C ASP A 221 -2.50 10.94 14.31
N LYS A 222 -2.13 11.26 13.06
CA LYS A 222 -2.90 10.93 11.87
C LYS A 222 -2.56 9.53 11.37
N ILE A 223 -3.56 8.65 11.38
CA ILE A 223 -3.45 7.28 10.89
C ILE A 223 -3.44 7.28 9.35
N GLN A 224 -2.39 6.72 8.77
CA GLN A 224 -2.14 6.71 7.32
C GLN A 224 -2.74 5.48 6.63
N ASN A 225 -2.70 4.33 7.31
CA ASN A 225 -3.07 3.01 6.81
C ASN A 225 -4.22 2.41 7.62
N ASP A 226 -5.20 1.83 6.93
CA ASP A 226 -6.32 1.10 7.53
C ASP A 226 -5.88 -0.29 8.03
N PHE A 227 -4.96 -0.93 7.32
CA PHE A 227 -4.42 -2.24 7.68
C PHE A 227 -2.89 -2.26 7.60
N ILE A 228 -2.24 -2.82 8.64
CA ILE A 228 -0.79 -2.90 8.71
C ILE A 228 -0.31 -4.26 8.18
N LEU A 229 0.56 -4.21 7.17
CA LEU A 229 1.28 -5.34 6.61
C LEU A 229 2.57 -5.57 7.42
N PRO A 230 2.63 -6.57 8.31
CA PRO A 230 3.85 -6.88 9.06
C PRO A 230 5.00 -7.32 8.16
N CYS A 231 6.10 -6.57 8.18
CA CYS A 231 7.39 -6.98 7.65
C CYS A 231 8.10 -7.94 8.62
N VAL A 232 8.94 -8.84 8.08
CA VAL A 232 9.72 -9.80 8.89
C VAL A 232 11.01 -9.20 9.41
N ASP A 233 11.65 -8.34 8.60
CA ASP A 233 12.92 -7.69 8.91
C ASP A 233 12.79 -6.17 8.92
N GLU A 234 13.55 -5.53 9.82
CA GLU A 234 13.49 -4.09 10.06
C GLU A 234 14.07 -3.29 8.87
N GLU A 235 15.06 -3.82 8.17
CA GLU A 235 15.70 -3.15 7.02
C GLU A 235 14.71 -3.00 5.84
N THR A 236 14.00 -4.07 5.47
CA THR A 236 12.92 -4.02 4.47
C THR A 236 11.78 -3.12 4.95
N ASN A 237 11.48 -3.11 6.25
CA ASN A 237 10.47 -2.21 6.82
C ASN A 237 10.83 -0.73 6.63
N GLN A 238 12.09 -0.35 6.93
CA GLN A 238 12.60 1.01 6.76
C GLN A 238 12.67 1.44 5.28
N LYS A 239 13.03 0.54 4.37
CA LYS A 239 13.06 0.82 2.91
C LYS A 239 11.68 0.99 2.29
N HIS A 240 10.63 0.48 2.94
CA HIS A 240 9.28 0.40 2.40
C HIS A 240 8.25 0.98 3.37
N ILE A 241 8.55 2.14 3.96
CA ILE A 241 7.63 2.91 4.80
C ILE A 241 6.48 3.50 3.94
N GLY A 242 5.27 3.48 4.46
CA GLY A 242 4.11 4.21 3.92
C GLY A 242 2.97 3.31 3.45
N ARG A 243 2.27 3.73 2.40
CA ARG A 243 1.14 3.01 1.76
C ARG A 243 1.69 2.18 0.60
N HIS A 244 1.48 0.87 0.61
CA HIS A 244 1.91 -0.01 -0.50
C HIS A 244 0.84 -0.05 -1.59
N PHE A 245 -0.42 -0.28 -1.20
CA PHE A 245 -1.55 -0.32 -2.11
C PHE A 245 -2.83 0.20 -1.45
N GLN A 246 -3.80 0.52 -2.29
CA GLN A 246 -5.17 0.89 -1.91
C GLN A 246 -6.15 -0.12 -2.50
N ILE A 247 -7.18 -0.45 -1.72
CA ILE A 247 -8.43 -0.99 -2.25
C ILE A 247 -9.49 0.11 -2.08
N TYR A 248 -10.29 0.37 -3.12
CA TYR A 248 -11.36 1.35 -3.04
C TYR A 248 -12.66 0.85 -3.67
N PHE A 249 -13.78 1.30 -3.11
CA PHE A 249 -15.09 1.13 -3.69
C PHE A 249 -15.38 2.28 -4.68
N ASP A 250 -15.73 1.94 -5.91
CA ASP A 250 -16.16 2.88 -6.94
C ASP A 250 -17.69 3.06 -6.86
N GLU A 251 -18.13 4.28 -6.60
CA GLU A 251 -19.53 4.66 -6.46
C GLU A 251 -20.34 4.60 -7.77
N PHE A 252 -19.68 4.62 -8.93
CA PHE A 252 -20.34 4.62 -10.24
C PHE A 252 -20.50 3.20 -10.79
N THR A 253 -19.50 2.34 -10.59
CA THR A 253 -19.55 0.93 -11.03
C THR A 253 -20.05 -0.03 -9.96
N HIS A 254 -20.09 0.39 -8.69
CA HIS A 254 -20.35 -0.44 -7.52
C HIS A 254 -19.37 -1.62 -7.36
N MET A 255 -18.14 -1.45 -7.84
CA MET A 255 -17.10 -2.47 -7.80
C MET A 255 -15.94 -2.06 -6.87
N TYR A 256 -15.25 -3.06 -6.32
CA TYR A 256 -13.97 -2.84 -5.64
C TYR A 256 -12.84 -2.87 -6.66
N ASN A 257 -11.93 -1.90 -6.55
CA ASN A 257 -10.71 -1.81 -7.34
C ASN A 257 -9.49 -1.90 -6.42
N ILE A 258 -8.41 -2.50 -6.89
CA ILE A 258 -7.09 -2.49 -6.25
C ILE A 258 -6.12 -1.65 -7.09
N GLN A 259 -5.30 -0.84 -6.43
CA GLN A 259 -4.27 0.02 -7.04
C GLN A 259 -2.97 -0.09 -6.24
N ASP A 260 -1.87 -0.42 -6.92
CA ASP A 260 -0.51 -0.35 -6.36
C ASP A 260 0.02 1.09 -6.40
N PHE A 261 0.85 1.49 -5.43
CA PHE A 261 1.48 2.81 -5.41
C PHE A 261 2.96 2.82 -5.83
N GLY A 262 3.51 1.68 -6.26
CA GLY A 262 4.95 1.53 -6.52
C GLY A 262 5.82 1.58 -5.26
N LEU A 263 5.19 1.50 -4.08
CA LEU A 263 5.85 1.49 -2.77
C LEU A 263 5.76 0.08 -2.16
N GLY A 264 6.85 -0.41 -1.59
CA GLY A 264 6.95 -1.78 -1.10
C GLY A 264 7.53 -2.74 -2.14
N LEU A 265 7.10 -4.00 -2.07
CA LEU A 265 7.49 -5.05 -3.04
C LEU A 265 6.51 -5.15 -4.21
N GLY A 266 5.45 -4.33 -4.23
CA GLY A 266 4.39 -4.35 -5.23
C GLY A 266 3.22 -5.32 -4.93
N VAL A 267 2.13 -5.12 -5.66
CA VAL A 267 0.98 -6.04 -5.78
C VAL A 267 1.12 -6.90 -7.03
N PHE A 268 0.87 -8.20 -6.87
CA PHE A 268 0.91 -9.18 -7.96
C PHE A 268 -0.35 -10.02 -8.02
N LEU A 269 -0.93 -10.21 -9.20
CA LEU A 269 -2.10 -11.04 -9.42
C LEU A 269 -1.72 -12.43 -9.90
N LYS A 270 -2.34 -13.46 -9.32
CA LYS A 270 -2.18 -14.86 -9.75
C LYS A 270 -3.22 -15.21 -10.80
N LEU A 271 -2.75 -15.75 -11.92
CA LEU A 271 -3.61 -16.27 -12.98
C LEU A 271 -4.21 -17.63 -12.58
N VAL A 272 -5.53 -17.79 -12.73
CA VAL A 272 -6.27 -18.99 -12.32
C VAL A 272 -6.89 -19.75 -13.50
N GLN A 273 -7.28 -19.05 -14.58
CA GLN A 273 -7.94 -19.66 -15.75
C GLN A 273 -7.13 -19.48 -17.05
N PRO A 274 -7.11 -20.47 -17.97
CA PRO A 274 -6.44 -20.37 -19.27
C PRO A 274 -7.37 -19.98 -20.44
N ILE A 275 -6.83 -19.32 -21.48
CA ILE A 275 -7.54 -18.72 -22.62
C ILE A 275 -6.68 -18.83 -23.92
N LEU A 276 -7.21 -19.33 -25.05
CA LEU A 276 -6.54 -20.30 -25.95
C LEU A 276 -6.11 -19.85 -27.39
N LEU A 277 -4.83 -20.06 -27.82
CA LEU A 277 -4.21 -19.67 -29.13
C LEU A 277 -2.88 -20.31 -29.61
N LYS A 278 -2.30 -19.80 -30.73
CA LYS A 278 -0.86 -19.90 -31.03
C LYS A 278 -0.03 -19.47 -29.81
N GLN A 279 0.81 -20.38 -29.35
CA GLN A 279 1.29 -20.46 -27.97
C GLN A 279 2.79 -20.13 -27.92
N LEU A 280 3.14 -18.92 -27.47
CA LEU A 280 4.51 -18.61 -27.07
C LEU A 280 4.76 -19.26 -25.70
N LYS A 281 5.83 -20.03 -25.56
CA LYS A 281 6.19 -20.73 -24.33
C LYS A 281 7.26 -19.96 -23.57
N ILE A 282 7.10 -19.87 -22.25
CA ILE A 282 8.04 -19.21 -21.35
C ILE A 282 8.43 -20.16 -20.23
N GLY A 283 9.72 -20.28 -19.90
CA GLY A 283 10.22 -21.08 -18.77
C GLY A 283 11.66 -21.54 -18.94
N ARG A 284 12.20 -22.34 -18.01
CA ARG A 284 13.64 -22.67 -17.96
C ARG A 284 14.18 -23.50 -19.13
N SER A 285 13.33 -24.27 -19.82
CA SER A 285 13.78 -25.17 -20.90
C SER A 285 14.17 -24.38 -22.16
N SER A 286 15.33 -24.68 -22.75
CA SER A 286 15.76 -24.19 -24.08
C SER A 286 14.87 -24.64 -25.26
N LYS A 287 13.80 -25.38 -24.98
CA LYS A 287 12.71 -25.73 -25.92
C LYS A 287 11.54 -24.74 -25.90
N ASN A 288 11.65 -23.64 -25.14
CA ASN A 288 10.67 -22.57 -25.08
C ASN A 288 11.07 -21.42 -26.00
N ASP A 289 10.09 -20.63 -26.45
CA ASP A 289 10.32 -19.46 -27.31
C ASP A 289 11.03 -18.32 -26.54
N ILE A 290 10.73 -18.20 -25.24
CA ILE A 290 11.46 -17.35 -24.29
C ILE A 290 11.94 -18.26 -23.16
N PHE A 291 13.24 -18.29 -22.89
CA PHE A 291 13.80 -19.15 -21.83
C PHE A 291 14.82 -18.45 -20.96
N PHE A 292 14.89 -18.93 -19.71
CA PHE A 292 15.75 -18.42 -18.65
C PHE A 292 16.48 -19.62 -18.04
N GLU A 293 17.62 -20.02 -18.60
CA GLU A 293 18.28 -21.29 -18.28
C GLU A 293 18.75 -21.37 -16.81
N GLU A 294 19.21 -20.25 -16.26
CA GLU A 294 19.79 -20.17 -14.91
C GLU A 294 18.75 -20.05 -13.79
N ASP A 295 17.50 -19.64 -14.09
CA ASP A 295 16.48 -19.46 -13.06
C ASP A 295 15.87 -20.80 -12.63
N VAL A 296 16.47 -21.38 -11.59
CA VAL A 296 16.04 -22.64 -10.98
C VAL A 296 14.61 -22.60 -10.41
N LEU A 297 14.05 -21.42 -10.15
CA LEU A 297 12.68 -21.22 -9.66
C LEU A 297 11.64 -21.25 -10.79
N LEU A 298 12.04 -21.04 -12.05
CA LEU A 298 11.15 -21.22 -13.19
C LEU A 298 10.98 -22.69 -13.56
N SER A 299 9.74 -23.10 -13.78
CA SER A 299 9.41 -24.44 -14.27
C SER A 299 9.94 -24.64 -15.70
N LYS A 300 10.20 -25.91 -16.10
CA LYS A 300 10.69 -26.23 -17.45
C LYS A 300 9.85 -25.59 -18.55
N ILE A 301 8.53 -25.60 -18.39
CA ILE A 301 7.57 -24.76 -19.12
C ILE A 301 6.72 -24.11 -18.02
N HIS A 302 6.83 -22.81 -17.84
CA HIS A 302 6.24 -22.05 -16.74
C HIS A 302 4.89 -21.46 -17.12
N CYS A 303 4.84 -20.75 -18.24
CA CYS A 303 3.62 -20.14 -18.73
C CYS A 303 3.58 -20.01 -20.25
N TYR A 304 2.44 -19.55 -20.77
CA TYR A 304 2.23 -19.29 -22.19
C TYR A 304 1.62 -17.91 -22.45
N ILE A 305 1.95 -17.30 -23.59
CA ILE A 305 1.26 -16.13 -24.15
C ILE A 305 0.47 -16.54 -25.41
N GLN A 306 -0.75 -16.02 -25.56
CA GLN A 306 -1.80 -16.48 -26.52
C GLN A 306 -2.70 -15.27 -26.98
N PHE A 307 -2.97 -15.00 -28.30
CA PHE A 307 -3.71 -13.79 -28.86
C PHE A 307 -5.08 -13.97 -29.60
N ASP A 308 -6.23 -14.00 -28.94
CA ASP A 308 -7.46 -14.64 -29.44
C ASP A 308 -7.97 -14.09 -30.76
N PHE A 309 -8.29 -15.00 -31.68
CA PHE A 309 -8.91 -14.65 -32.94
C PHE A 309 -10.42 -14.42 -32.80
N SER A 310 -11.04 -14.95 -31.74
CA SER A 310 -12.47 -14.76 -31.46
C SER A 310 -12.75 -13.39 -30.84
N ASN A 311 -11.93 -13.00 -29.84
CA ASN A 311 -12.08 -11.77 -29.05
C ASN A 311 -11.02 -10.69 -29.33
N TYR A 312 -10.00 -10.95 -30.16
CA TYR A 312 -8.88 -10.05 -30.48
C TYR A 312 -8.07 -9.59 -29.25
N GLN A 313 -7.77 -10.51 -28.31
CA GLN A 313 -7.16 -10.19 -27.00
C GLN A 313 -5.96 -11.09 -26.65
N TRP A 314 -4.92 -10.53 -26.03
CA TRP A 314 -3.78 -11.31 -25.52
C TRP A 314 -4.02 -11.83 -24.10
N TYR A 315 -3.55 -13.05 -23.82
CA TYR A 315 -3.68 -13.75 -22.56
C TYR A 315 -2.35 -14.37 -22.11
N LEU A 316 -2.09 -14.33 -20.80
CA LEU A 316 -0.98 -15.00 -20.13
C LEU A 316 -1.52 -16.16 -19.29
N LEU A 317 -0.78 -17.27 -19.21
CA LEU A 317 -1.36 -18.57 -18.86
C LEU A 317 -0.40 -19.42 -18.03
N ASP A 318 -0.73 -19.69 -16.78
CA ASP A 318 0.09 -20.57 -15.95
C ASP A 318 0.01 -22.04 -16.41
N ASN A 319 1.16 -22.68 -16.66
CA ASN A 319 1.25 -24.08 -17.08
C ASN A 319 1.34 -25.04 -15.87
N LYS A 320 0.55 -24.78 -14.82
CA LYS A 320 0.72 -25.44 -13.50
C LYS A 320 2.15 -25.32 -12.99
N SER A 321 2.73 -24.13 -13.12
CA SER A 321 4.11 -23.89 -12.69
C SER A 321 4.23 -24.11 -11.18
N THR A 322 5.39 -24.57 -10.73
CA THR A 322 5.64 -24.88 -9.31
C THR A 322 5.37 -23.67 -8.39
N ASN A 323 5.63 -22.46 -8.89
CA ASN A 323 5.61 -21.21 -8.12
C ASN A 323 4.43 -20.28 -8.49
N GLY A 324 3.65 -20.65 -9.51
CA GLY A 324 2.60 -19.81 -10.10
C GLY A 324 3.14 -18.72 -11.03
N THR A 325 2.29 -18.28 -11.95
CA THR A 325 2.52 -17.09 -12.78
C THR A 325 1.85 -15.89 -12.13
N TRP A 326 2.62 -14.83 -11.97
CA TRP A 326 2.26 -13.61 -11.26
C TRP A 326 2.45 -12.41 -12.18
N ILE A 327 1.42 -11.57 -12.34
CA ILE A 327 1.50 -10.30 -13.07
C ILE A 327 1.63 -9.17 -12.06
N TYR A 328 2.62 -8.29 -12.23
CA TYR A 328 2.72 -7.06 -11.45
C TYR A 328 1.60 -6.09 -11.85
N LEU A 329 0.90 -5.54 -10.87
CA LEU A 329 -0.22 -4.63 -11.10
C LEU A 329 0.29 -3.20 -11.26
N GLN A 330 0.24 -2.66 -12.49
CA GLN A 330 0.60 -1.27 -12.77
C GLN A 330 -0.60 -0.32 -12.73
N ASP A 331 -1.71 -0.71 -13.37
CA ASP A 331 -2.95 0.07 -13.43
C ASP A 331 -4.01 -0.48 -12.47
N PRO A 332 -5.00 0.32 -12.01
CA PRO A 332 -6.08 -0.18 -11.17
C PRO A 332 -6.88 -1.31 -11.83
N LEU A 333 -7.19 -2.36 -11.07
CA LEU A 333 -7.99 -3.49 -11.54
C LEU A 333 -9.17 -3.78 -10.62
N VAL A 334 -10.32 -4.11 -11.23
CA VAL A 334 -11.51 -4.63 -10.55
C VAL A 334 -11.21 -5.95 -9.86
N ILE A 335 -11.58 -6.08 -8.58
CA ILE A 335 -11.41 -7.29 -7.78
C ILE A 335 -12.61 -8.21 -7.98
N GLU A 336 -12.36 -9.41 -8.52
CA GLU A 336 -13.37 -10.45 -8.69
C GLU A 336 -13.36 -11.49 -7.54
N SER A 337 -14.52 -12.09 -7.27
CA SER A 337 -14.63 -13.15 -6.25
C SER A 337 -13.82 -14.39 -6.67
N GLY A 338 -12.95 -14.87 -5.78
CA GLY A 338 -12.01 -15.97 -6.04
C GLY A 338 -10.63 -15.54 -6.54
N MET A 339 -10.44 -14.26 -6.92
CA MET A 339 -9.15 -13.69 -7.33
C MET A 339 -8.09 -13.88 -6.23
N ILE A 340 -6.86 -14.25 -6.63
CA ILE A 340 -5.72 -14.42 -5.72
C ILE A 340 -4.67 -13.37 -6.08
N PHE A 341 -4.17 -12.66 -5.07
CA PHE A 341 -3.08 -11.70 -5.23
C PHE A 341 -2.07 -11.80 -4.09
N LYS A 342 -0.84 -11.34 -4.34
CA LYS A 342 0.26 -11.26 -3.39
C LYS A 342 0.64 -9.79 -3.22
N CYS A 343 0.84 -9.35 -1.98
CA CYS A 343 1.56 -8.12 -1.69
C CYS A 343 2.53 -8.37 -0.55
N ASN A 344 3.75 -7.84 -0.67
CA ASN A 344 4.85 -8.13 0.26
C ASN A 344 5.02 -9.67 0.42
N GLN A 345 5.04 -10.20 1.65
CA GLN A 345 5.13 -11.64 1.94
C GLN A 345 3.76 -12.32 2.13
N THR A 346 2.66 -11.63 1.85
CA THR A 346 1.29 -12.14 2.07
C THR A 346 0.56 -12.44 0.76
N ILE A 347 -0.12 -13.58 0.71
CA ILE A 347 -1.03 -14.00 -0.36
C ILE A 347 -2.47 -13.94 0.18
N PHE A 348 -3.32 -13.18 -0.51
CA PHE A 348 -4.74 -13.02 -0.23
C PHE A 348 -5.58 -13.75 -1.27
N GLN A 349 -6.80 -14.12 -0.88
CA GLN A 349 -7.88 -14.47 -1.80
C GLN A 349 -9.08 -13.56 -1.54
N ALA A 350 -9.59 -12.92 -2.58
CA ALA A 350 -10.80 -12.12 -2.53
C ALA A 350 -12.06 -12.99 -2.53
N ILE A 351 -13.06 -12.58 -1.76
CA ILE A 351 -14.42 -13.12 -1.75
C ILE A 351 -15.35 -11.90 -1.78
N VAL A 352 -16.08 -11.73 -2.88
CA VAL A 352 -17.11 -10.67 -3.00
C VAL A 352 -18.48 -11.32 -2.76
N SER A 353 -19.29 -10.69 -1.89
CA SER A 353 -20.59 -11.20 -1.41
C SER A 353 -21.64 -10.11 -1.30
#